data_AF-A0A1M7YXR9-F1
#
_entry.id   AF-A0A1M7YXR9-F1
#
_cell.length_a   1.000
_cell.length_b   1.000
_cell.length_c   1.000
_cell.angle_alpha   90.00
_cell.angle_beta   90.00
_cell.angle_gamma   90.00
#
_symmetry.space_group_name_H-M   'P 1'
#
loop_
_entity.id
_entity.type
_entity.pdbx_description
1 polymer ?
#
loop_
_entity_poly.entity_id
_entity_poly.type
_entity_poly.pdbx_seq_one_letter_code
_entity_poly.pdbx_strand_id
1 'polypeptide(L)'
;MKSVIFLFGIWSFFFCFSAQAAPSSLVGSWQCSASLQKPLFRLTLKSQDQYTSQGDYHTKGVLTAALNGQPVEVKYAVSGDGQWHLSQKTLELKSRHLTFKNISNPEWEAFLNLKQYIPKQASGSFQIKALTQQHLVLNNRRLSQNIECERQ
;
A
#
# COMPACT_ATOMS: atom_id res chain seq x y z
N MET A 1 -44.12 46.39 33.43
CA MET A 1 -42.67 46.17 33.68
C MET A 1 -42.57 44.94 34.57
N LYS A 2 -41.93 43.80 34.28
CA LYS A 2 -41.05 43.29 33.23
C LYS A 2 -41.33 41.78 33.07
N SER A 3 -41.13 41.25 31.86
CA SER A 3 -41.16 39.82 31.49
C SER A 3 -39.87 39.06 31.88
N VAL A 4 -39.88 37.75 31.55
CA VAL A 4 -38.79 36.78 31.22
C VAL A 4 -38.66 35.69 32.30
N ILE A 5 -39.22 34.48 32.14
CA ILE A 5 -38.99 33.35 31.19
C ILE A 5 -37.72 32.53 31.50
N PHE A 6 -37.98 31.24 31.77
CA PHE A 6 -37.13 30.04 31.90
C PHE A 6 -35.91 29.98 30.97
N LEU A 7 -34.89 29.18 31.36
CA LEU A 7 -34.31 28.19 30.44
C LEU A 7 -33.54 27.07 31.18
N PHE A 8 -33.92 25.85 30.82
CA PHE A 8 -33.33 24.56 31.14
C PHE A 8 -31.85 24.48 30.69
N GLY A 9 -30.98 24.00 31.58
CA GLY A 9 -29.63 23.58 31.23
C GLY A 9 -29.65 22.19 30.59
N ILE A 10 -29.48 22.12 29.27
CA ILE A 10 -29.24 20.86 28.55
C ILE A 10 -27.73 20.61 28.58
N TRP A 11 -27.35 19.55 29.28
CA TRP A 11 -25.98 19.04 29.36
C TRP A 11 -25.71 18.25 28.07
N SER A 12 -25.20 18.95 27.04
CA SER A 12 -24.81 18.31 25.78
C SER A 12 -23.54 17.49 25.98
N PHE A 13 -23.71 16.18 26.13
CA PHE A 13 -22.65 15.18 25.93
C PHE A 13 -22.12 15.32 24.49
N PHE A 14 -20.94 15.91 24.35
CA PHE A 14 -20.16 15.83 23.13
C PHE A 14 -19.72 14.38 22.92
N PHE A 15 -20.48 13.62 22.13
CA PHE A 15 -19.97 12.40 21.51
C PHE A 15 -18.87 12.81 20.53
N CYS A 16 -17.62 12.57 20.93
CA CYS A 16 -16.47 12.66 20.07
C CYS A 16 -16.64 11.60 18.97
N PHE A 17 -17.05 12.02 17.78
CA PHE A 17 -17.03 11.17 16.59
C PHE A 17 -15.58 10.74 16.36
N SER A 18 -15.32 9.44 16.46
CA SER A 18 -14.08 8.82 16.01
C SER A 18 -13.85 9.23 14.56
N ALA A 19 -12.74 9.92 14.29
CA ALA A 19 -12.37 10.34 12.93
C ALA A 19 -12.29 9.10 12.02
N GLN A 20 -13.29 8.93 11.17
CA GLN A 20 -13.29 7.98 10.07
C GLN A 20 -12.20 8.43 9.09
N ALA A 21 -11.18 7.60 8.82
CA ALA A 21 -10.22 7.90 7.76
C ALA A 21 -10.98 8.04 6.43
N ALA A 22 -11.07 9.27 5.92
CA ALA A 22 -11.88 9.56 4.75
C ALA A 22 -11.23 8.97 3.48
N PRO A 23 -12.00 8.36 2.56
CA PRO A 23 -11.51 7.85 1.27
C PRO A 23 -10.66 8.87 0.49
N SER A 24 -10.96 10.17 0.64
CA SER A 24 -10.23 11.27 0.02
C SER A 24 -8.75 11.34 0.40
N SER A 25 -8.38 10.89 1.60
CA SER A 25 -6.99 10.92 2.06
C SER A 25 -6.11 9.88 1.35
N LEU A 26 -6.68 8.80 0.80
CA LEU A 26 -5.95 7.80 0.03
C LEU A 26 -5.86 8.17 -1.46
N VAL A 27 -6.91 8.78 -2.01
CA VAL A 27 -6.98 9.15 -3.44
C VAL A 27 -5.79 10.06 -3.80
N GLY A 28 -5.12 9.72 -4.91
CA GLY A 28 -3.92 10.40 -5.38
C GLY A 28 -2.81 9.45 -5.80
N SER A 29 -1.64 10.01 -6.11
CA SER A 29 -0.44 9.28 -6.48
C SER A 29 0.52 9.16 -5.30
N TRP A 30 1.13 7.99 -5.15
CA TRP A 30 2.01 7.66 -4.06
C TRP A 30 3.26 6.97 -4.57
N GLN A 31 4.41 7.39 -4.07
CA GLN A 31 5.67 6.70 -4.26
C GLN A 31 5.90 5.76 -3.08
N CYS A 32 5.80 4.45 -3.32
CA CYS A 32 5.83 3.42 -2.29
C CYS A 32 7.12 2.59 -2.36
N SER A 33 7.54 2.07 -1.20
CA SER A 33 8.56 1.04 -1.10
C SER A 33 8.12 -0.09 -0.17
N ALA A 34 8.40 -1.33 -0.59
CA ALA A 34 8.12 -2.53 0.18
C ALA A 34 9.31 -3.49 0.12
N SER A 35 9.55 -4.22 1.21
CA SER A 35 10.59 -5.25 1.27
C SER A 35 10.06 -6.57 1.82
N LEU A 36 10.54 -7.67 1.25
CA LEU A 36 10.35 -9.02 1.74
C LEU A 36 11.72 -9.67 1.88
N GLN A 37 12.08 -10.05 3.10
CA GLN A 37 13.30 -10.79 3.37
C GLN A 37 12.97 -12.21 3.85
N LYS A 38 13.55 -13.20 3.17
CA LYS A 38 13.53 -14.62 3.53
C LYS A 38 14.97 -15.11 3.68
N PRO A 39 15.21 -16.29 4.28
CA PRO A 39 16.56 -16.82 4.44
C PRO A 39 17.36 -16.92 3.12
N LEU A 40 16.70 -17.32 2.04
CA LEU A 40 17.35 -17.56 0.74
C LEU A 40 17.36 -16.35 -0.19
N PHE A 41 16.35 -15.48 -0.10
CA PHE A 41 16.16 -14.40 -1.06
C PHE A 41 15.61 -13.13 -0.42
N ARG A 42 15.77 -12.02 -1.14
CA ARG A 42 15.20 -10.72 -0.83
C ARG A 42 14.50 -10.15 -2.03
N LEU A 43 13.31 -9.62 -1.81
CA LEU A 43 12.56 -8.85 -2.80
C LEU A 43 12.41 -7.41 -2.29
N THR A 44 12.71 -6.43 -3.15
CA THR A 44 12.48 -5.02 -2.87
C THR A 44 11.67 -4.41 -4.00
N LEU A 45 10.52 -3.83 -3.68
CA LEU A 45 9.67 -3.12 -4.63
C LEU A 45 9.78 -1.62 -4.39
N LYS A 46 9.98 -0.86 -5.47
CA LYS A 46 9.72 0.58 -5.52
C LYS A 46 8.65 0.82 -6.57
N SER A 47 7.53 1.42 -6.20
CA SER A 47 6.39 1.62 -7.10
C SER A 47 5.80 3.02 -6.99
N GLN A 48 5.16 3.45 -8.06
CA GLN A 48 4.22 4.55 -8.06
C GLN A 48 2.81 3.94 -8.13
N ASP A 49 2.03 4.16 -7.08
CA ASP A 49 0.68 3.64 -6.92
C ASP A 49 -0.32 4.81 -6.98
N GLN A 50 -1.33 4.69 -7.84
CA GLN A 50 -2.36 5.70 -8.02
C GLN A 50 -3.70 5.12 -7.58
N TYR A 51 -4.37 5.77 -6.63
CA TYR A 51 -5.70 5.41 -6.15
C TYR A 51 -6.73 6.42 -6.65
N THR A 52 -7.78 5.94 -7.32
CA THR A 52 -8.86 6.79 -7.86
C THR A 52 -10.05 6.84 -6.90
N SER A 53 -10.86 7.90 -6.98
CA SER A 53 -12.09 8.03 -6.16
C SER A 53 -13.14 6.95 -6.45
N GLN A 54 -13.05 6.27 -7.58
CA GLN A 54 -13.96 5.20 -8.01
C GLN A 54 -13.61 3.84 -7.40
N GLY A 55 -12.54 3.76 -6.61
CA GLY A 55 -12.10 2.49 -6.01
C GLY A 55 -11.16 1.68 -6.89
N ASP A 56 -10.61 2.25 -7.96
CA ASP A 56 -9.57 1.62 -8.78
C ASP A 56 -8.17 2.04 -8.32
N TYR A 57 -7.20 1.16 -8.51
CA TYR A 57 -5.80 1.51 -8.38
C TYR A 57 -4.97 1.05 -9.57
N HIS A 58 -3.90 1.78 -9.85
CA HIS A 58 -2.89 1.46 -10.85
C HIS A 58 -1.52 1.49 -10.20
N THR A 59 -0.65 0.55 -10.56
CA THR A 59 0.72 0.50 -10.05
C THR A 59 1.70 0.35 -11.20
N LYS A 60 2.85 1.01 -11.08
CA LYS A 60 4.02 0.79 -11.93
C LYS A 60 5.28 0.89 -11.08
N GLY A 61 6.30 0.09 -11.35
CA GLY A 61 7.49 0.10 -10.51
C GLY A 61 8.58 -0.85 -10.95
N VAL A 62 9.55 -1.01 -10.07
CA VAL A 62 10.66 -1.96 -10.25
C VAL A 62 10.73 -2.86 -9.04
N LEU A 63 10.61 -4.17 -9.29
CA LEU A 63 10.90 -5.21 -8.32
C LEU A 63 12.35 -5.66 -8.51
N THR A 64 13.14 -5.63 -7.45
CA THR A 64 14.50 -6.17 -7.42
C THR A 64 14.49 -7.46 -6.61
N ALA A 65 14.88 -8.57 -7.23
CA ALA A 65 15.04 -9.87 -6.60
C ALA A 65 16.53 -10.21 -6.47
N ALA A 66 16.94 -10.67 -5.29
CA ALA A 66 18.32 -11.03 -5.00
C ALA A 66 18.36 -12.32 -4.17
N LEU A 67 19.41 -13.13 -4.35
CA LEU A 67 19.74 -14.22 -3.43
C LEU A 67 20.66 -13.70 -2.33
N ASN A 68 20.38 -14.08 -1.08
CA ASN A 68 21.22 -13.62 0.03
C ASN A 68 22.63 -14.22 -0.08
N GLY A 69 23.65 -13.38 0.08
CA GLY A 69 25.06 -13.78 -0.01
C GLY A 69 25.61 -13.88 -1.44
N GLN A 70 24.80 -13.54 -2.46
CA GLN A 70 25.25 -13.46 -3.85
C GLN A 70 25.26 -11.99 -4.31
N PRO A 71 26.22 -11.58 -5.16
CA PRO A 71 26.31 -10.20 -5.65
C PRO A 71 25.31 -9.90 -6.80
N VAL A 72 24.46 -10.86 -7.15
CA VAL A 72 23.60 -10.82 -8.34
C VAL A 72 22.18 -10.42 -7.96
N GLU A 73 21.63 -9.48 -8.73
CA GLU A 73 20.23 -9.05 -8.65
C GLU A 73 19.56 -9.12 -10.02
N VAL A 74 18.27 -9.47 -10.03
CA VAL A 74 17.40 -9.42 -11.20
C VAL A 74 16.30 -8.40 -10.94
N LYS A 75 16.13 -7.47 -11.89
CA LYS A 75 15.12 -6.41 -11.85
C LYS A 75 14.01 -6.70 -12.83
N TYR A 76 12.77 -6.49 -12.37
CA TYR A 76 11.57 -6.61 -13.18
C TYR A 76 10.82 -5.29 -13.18
N ALA A 77 10.45 -4.81 -14.36
CA ALA A 77 9.39 -3.81 -14.47
C ALA A 77 8.08 -4.45 -14.03
N VAL A 78 7.40 -3.78 -13.10
CA VAL A 78 6.10 -4.14 -12.57
C VAL A 78 5.08 -3.16 -13.13
N SER A 79 3.95 -3.66 -13.61
CA SER A 79 2.76 -2.84 -13.82
C SER A 79 1.51 -3.64 -13.55
N GLY A 80 0.46 -2.97 -13.09
CA GLY A 80 -0.80 -3.63 -12.79
C GLY A 80 -1.92 -2.66 -12.49
N ASP A 81 -3.12 -3.23 -12.37
CA ASP A 81 -4.33 -2.54 -12.00
C ASP A 81 -5.20 -3.41 -11.10
N GLY A 82 -6.12 -2.79 -10.38
CA GLY A 82 -7.07 -3.50 -9.56
C GLY A 82 -8.02 -2.57 -8.83
N GLN A 83 -8.62 -3.09 -7.77
CA GLN A 83 -9.56 -2.37 -6.92
C GLN A 83 -9.02 -2.22 -5.51
N TRP A 84 -9.42 -1.15 -4.84
CA TRP A 84 -9.13 -0.91 -3.45
C TRP A 84 -10.41 -0.66 -2.65
N HIS A 85 -10.38 -1.05 -1.37
CA HIS A 85 -11.42 -0.76 -0.41
C HIS A 85 -10.80 -0.40 0.93
N LEU A 86 -11.30 0.66 1.57
CA LEU A 86 -10.82 1.13 2.86
C LEU A 86 -11.89 0.92 3.93
N SER A 87 -11.55 0.16 4.97
CA SER A 87 -12.42 -0.11 6.11
C SER A 87 -11.67 0.18 7.41
N GLN A 88 -12.07 1.26 8.10
CA GLN A 88 -11.51 1.75 9.37
C GLN A 88 -9.97 1.86 9.43
N LYS A 89 -9.29 0.73 9.63
CA LYS A 89 -7.83 0.61 9.79
C LYS A 89 -7.20 -0.36 8.79
N THR A 90 -7.93 -0.72 7.75
CA THR A 90 -7.54 -1.73 6.77
C THR A 90 -7.70 -1.18 5.37
N LEU A 91 -6.67 -1.39 4.55
CA LEU A 91 -6.72 -1.22 3.10
C LEU A 91 -6.71 -2.59 2.47
N GLU A 92 -7.77 -2.91 1.73
CA GLU A 92 -7.87 -4.13 0.94
C GLU A 92 -7.55 -3.80 -0.51
N LEU A 93 -6.61 -4.53 -1.10
CA LEU A 93 -6.27 -4.42 -2.51
C LEU A 93 -6.61 -5.74 -3.20
N LYS A 94 -7.24 -5.63 -4.36
CA LYS A 94 -7.55 -6.77 -5.23
C LYS A 94 -7.02 -6.49 -6.62
N SER A 95 -5.89 -7.09 -6.96
CA SER A 95 -5.30 -6.97 -8.30
C SER A 95 -6.17 -7.71 -9.32
N ARG A 96 -6.47 -7.04 -10.45
CA ARG A 96 -7.07 -7.67 -11.64
C ARG A 96 -5.98 -8.18 -12.57
N HIS A 97 -4.99 -7.33 -12.84
CA HIS A 97 -3.83 -7.68 -13.66
C HIS A 97 -2.55 -7.23 -12.97
N LEU A 98 -1.52 -8.06 -13.12
CA LEU A 98 -0.18 -7.77 -12.66
C LEU A 98 0.81 -8.41 -13.64
N THR A 99 1.75 -7.61 -14.13
CA THR A 99 2.76 -8.05 -15.07
C THR A 99 4.15 -7.78 -14.52
N PHE A 100 5.05 -8.72 -14.80
CA PHE A 100 6.46 -8.66 -14.42
C PHE A 100 7.29 -8.96 -15.65
N LYS A 101 8.04 -7.97 -16.12
CA LYS A 101 8.95 -8.09 -17.27
C LYS A 101 10.38 -7.93 -16.77
N ASN A 102 11.25 -8.92 -16.99
CA ASN A 102 12.68 -8.77 -16.69
C ASN A 102 13.24 -7.63 -17.55
N ILE A 103 13.92 -6.68 -16.90
CA ILE A 103 14.55 -5.50 -17.52
C ILE A 103 16.04 -5.40 -17.21
N SER A 104 16.60 -6.44 -16.61
CA SER A 104 18.02 -6.52 -16.26
C SER A 104 18.66 -7.69 -17.01
N ASN A 105 19.45 -8.50 -16.32
CA ASN A 105 20.24 -9.60 -16.83
C ASN A 105 19.36 -10.85 -17.07
N PRO A 106 18.94 -11.15 -18.31
CA PRO A 106 18.12 -12.33 -18.61
C PRO A 106 18.85 -13.65 -18.32
N GLU A 107 20.18 -13.68 -18.39
CA GLU A 107 21.01 -14.85 -18.09
C GLU A 107 20.89 -15.30 -16.63
N TRP A 108 20.87 -14.34 -15.70
CA TRP A 108 20.70 -14.65 -14.27
C TRP A 108 19.29 -15.11 -13.94
N GLU A 109 18.29 -14.62 -14.66
CA GLU A 109 16.93 -15.14 -14.50
C GLU A 109 16.80 -16.59 -14.95
N ALA A 110 17.41 -16.96 -16.08
CA ALA A 110 17.39 -18.34 -16.56
C ALA A 110 18.11 -19.30 -15.58
N PHE A 111 19.20 -18.84 -14.97
CA PHE A 111 20.00 -19.63 -14.05
C PHE A 111 19.35 -19.76 -12.65
N LEU A 112 18.84 -18.65 -12.11
CA LEU A 112 18.34 -18.57 -10.73
C LEU A 112 16.82 -18.80 -10.64
N ASN A 113 16.09 -18.67 -11.75
CA ASN A 113 14.64 -18.81 -11.86
C ASN A 113 13.89 -18.00 -10.77
N LEU A 114 14.27 -16.75 -10.56
CA LEU A 114 13.76 -15.94 -9.44
C LEU A 114 12.30 -15.54 -9.61
N LYS A 115 11.78 -15.54 -10.85
CA LYS A 115 10.37 -15.26 -11.14
C LYS A 115 9.41 -16.22 -10.43
N GLN A 116 9.85 -17.44 -10.09
CA GLN A 116 9.03 -18.39 -9.33
C GLN A 116 8.67 -17.90 -7.92
N TYR A 117 9.48 -17.00 -7.34
CA TYR A 117 9.27 -16.43 -6.01
C TYR A 117 8.41 -15.17 -6.04
N ILE A 118 8.12 -14.63 -7.23
CA ILE A 118 7.26 -13.46 -7.39
C ILE A 118 5.80 -13.90 -7.24
N PRO A 119 5.02 -13.28 -6.35
CA PRO A 119 3.60 -13.60 -6.20
C PRO A 119 2.84 -13.36 -7.52
N LYS A 120 2.03 -14.35 -7.93
CA LYS A 120 1.17 -14.24 -9.12
C LYS A 120 0.04 -13.22 -8.96
N GLN A 121 -0.29 -12.87 -7.72
CA GLN A 121 -1.31 -11.89 -7.36
C GLN A 121 -0.78 -11.01 -6.21
N ALA A 122 -1.01 -9.71 -6.30
CA ALA A 122 -0.69 -8.75 -5.23
C ALA A 122 -1.87 -8.46 -4.28
N SER A 123 -2.97 -9.20 -4.42
CA SER A 123 -4.16 -9.01 -3.60
C SER A 123 -3.85 -9.27 -2.12
N GLY A 124 -4.31 -8.38 -1.25
CA GLY A 124 -3.95 -8.45 0.16
C GLY A 124 -4.73 -7.45 1.01
N SER A 125 -4.80 -7.76 2.30
CA SER A 125 -5.31 -6.88 3.34
C SER A 125 -4.13 -6.31 4.11
N PHE A 126 -4.10 -4.99 4.24
CA PHE A 126 -3.02 -4.22 4.86
C PHE A 126 -3.56 -3.43 6.02
N GLN A 127 -2.90 -3.51 7.18
CA GLN A 127 -3.23 -2.65 8.30
C GLN A 127 -2.65 -1.25 8.05
N ILE A 128 -3.50 -0.23 8.10
CA ILE A 128 -3.09 1.17 8.00
C ILE A 128 -2.49 1.58 9.36
N LYS A 129 -1.20 1.90 9.37
CA LYS A 129 -0.48 2.44 10.53
C LYS A 129 -0.54 3.96 10.56
N ALA A 130 -0.47 4.59 9.39
CA ALA A 130 -0.68 6.02 9.21
C ALA A 130 -1.27 6.28 7.83
N LEU A 131 -2.21 7.23 7.76
CA LEU A 131 -2.75 7.77 6.51
C LEU A 131 -2.99 9.26 6.72
N THR A 132 -2.16 10.08 6.09
CA THR A 132 -2.19 11.55 6.15
C THR A 132 -2.20 12.11 4.72
N GLN A 133 -2.19 13.43 4.58
CA GLN A 133 -2.09 14.04 3.25
C GLN A 133 -0.75 13.76 2.54
N GLN A 134 0.32 13.42 3.26
CA GLN A 134 1.65 13.24 2.68
C GLN A 134 2.23 11.83 2.85
N HIS A 135 1.78 11.10 3.86
CA HIS A 135 2.32 9.78 4.20
C HIS A 135 1.23 8.72 4.31
N LEU A 136 1.52 7.56 3.75
CA LEU A 136 0.77 6.33 3.92
C LEU A 136 1.74 5.24 4.40
N VAL A 137 1.43 4.63 5.54
CA VAL A 137 2.22 3.54 6.12
C VAL A 137 1.31 2.33 6.29
N LEU A 138 1.65 1.25 5.61
CA LEU A 138 0.88 0.00 5.60
C LEU A 138 1.71 -1.12 6.23
N ASN A 139 1.03 -2.00 6.97
CA ASN A 139 1.64 -3.20 7.52
C ASN A 139 0.96 -4.44 6.96
N ASN A 140 1.77 -5.44 6.60
CA ASN A 140 1.31 -6.77 6.23
C ASN A 140 2.20 -7.80 6.90
N ARG A 141 1.61 -8.79 7.57
CA ARG A 141 2.34 -9.84 8.32
C ARG A 141 3.30 -10.66 7.45
N ARG A 142 3.14 -10.63 6.12
CA ARG A 142 4.01 -11.34 5.19
C ARG A 142 5.30 -10.59 4.87
N LEU A 143 5.33 -9.27 5.07
CA LEU A 143 6.47 -8.41 4.73
C LEU A 143 7.44 -8.29 5.91
N SER A 144 8.71 -8.02 5.60
CA SER A 144 9.73 -7.80 6.63
C SER A 144 9.64 -6.42 7.27
N GLN A 145 9.09 -5.44 6.53
CA GLN A 145 8.97 -4.05 6.96
C GLN A 145 7.58 -3.51 6.58
N ASN A 146 7.23 -2.35 7.14
CA ASN A 146 6.07 -1.62 6.66
C ASN A 146 6.30 -1.18 5.20
N ILE A 147 5.22 -1.07 4.46
CA ILE A 147 5.23 -0.35 3.19
C ILE A 147 5.12 1.12 3.54
N GLU A 148 6.07 1.90 3.07
CA GLU A 148 6.12 3.34 3.26
C GLU A 148 5.86 4.02 1.93
N CYS A 149 4.93 4.97 1.93
CA CYS A 149 4.48 5.68 0.76
C CYS A 149 4.48 7.18 1.03
N GLU A 150 5.02 7.94 0.08
CA GLU A 150 5.00 9.40 0.08
C GLU A 150 4.14 9.92 -1.07
N ARG A 151 3.33 10.95 -0.80
CA ARG A 151 2.48 11.54 -1.83
C ARG A 151 3.33 12.27 -2.88
N GLN A 152 2.92 12.15 -4.14
CA GLN A 152 3.45 12.90 -5.28
C GLN A 152 2.59 14.12 -5.61
#